data_AF-G8GMQ6-F1
#
_entry.id   AF-G8GMQ6-F1
#
_cell.length_a   1.000
_cell.length_b   1.000
_cell.length_c   1.000
_cell.angle_alpha   90.00
_cell.angle_beta   90.00
_cell.angle_gamma   90.00
#
_symmetry.space_group_name_H-M   'P 1'
#
loop_
_entity.id
_entity.type
_entity.pdbx_description
1 polymer ?
#
loop_
_entity_poly.entity_id
_entity_poly.type
_entity_poly.pdbx_seq_one_letter_code
_entity_poly.pdbx_strand_id
1 'polypeptide(L)'
;EAGIERELGNHETPDGRPGIAVLLFATDRKTLEAQLQARIGQCVLTCPTTAVFAGLEGEGQIALGKNLRYFGDGYQTSKQVDDHRYWRIPVMDGEFLCEETTGYQTAIGGGNLLVFARSLSQVLLACEAAIDAMSMLPDIILPFPGGGVRSGSKVGSKYKTLSASTNHPYCPTLKGLPDNVLDKNVEAVMEIVIDGLSVEDLNLAMRRGIEAICDLGKAQGIEKITGGNYGGKLGR
;
A
#
# COMPACT_ATOMS: atom_id res chain seq x y z
N GLU A 1 -6.20 0.01 -1.84
CA GLU A 1 -4.95 0.72 -2.17
C GLU A 1 -3.99 -0.18 -2.96
N ALA A 2 -2.86 0.32 -3.45
CA ALA A 2 -1.83 -0.50 -4.10
C ALA A 2 -0.44 0.04 -3.74
N GLY A 3 0.57 -0.83 -3.68
CA GLY A 3 1.94 -0.42 -3.40
C GLY A 3 2.96 -1.50 -3.79
N ILE A 4 4.20 -1.07 -3.99
CA ILE A 4 5.33 -2.00 -4.06
C ILE A 4 5.60 -2.50 -2.64
N GLU A 5 5.63 -3.81 -2.48
CA GLU A 5 6.03 -4.46 -1.24
C GLU A 5 7.55 -4.49 -1.16
N ARG A 6 8.20 -5.18 -2.11
CA ARG A 6 9.65 -5.34 -2.16
C ARG A 6 10.17 -5.69 -3.54
N GLU A 7 11.46 -5.49 -3.73
CA GLU A 7 12.20 -6.03 -4.87
C GLU A 7 12.49 -7.52 -4.66
N LEU A 8 12.52 -8.28 -5.75
CA LEU A 8 12.79 -9.72 -5.77
C LEU A 8 14.05 -10.01 -6.60
N GLY A 9 14.95 -10.79 -6.01
CA GLY A 9 16.09 -11.35 -6.73
C GLY A 9 15.64 -12.39 -7.76
N ASN A 10 16.51 -12.66 -8.73
CA ASN A 10 16.29 -13.68 -9.76
C ASN A 10 16.07 -15.11 -9.22
N HIS A 11 16.49 -15.40 -7.99
CA HIS A 11 16.33 -16.71 -7.36
C HIS A 11 14.99 -16.85 -6.62
N GLU A 12 14.23 -15.76 -6.50
CA GLU A 12 12.93 -15.72 -5.82
C GLU A 12 11.76 -15.76 -6.82
N THR A 13 12.01 -15.56 -8.12
CA THR A 13 10.97 -15.44 -9.14
C THR A 13 10.82 -16.72 -9.97
N PRO A 14 9.58 -17.06 -10.41
CA PRO A 14 9.35 -18.29 -11.17
C PRO A 14 10.10 -18.37 -12.52
N ASP A 15 10.42 -17.23 -13.13
CA ASP A 15 11.08 -17.16 -14.44
C ASP A 15 12.58 -16.86 -14.36
N GLY A 16 13.16 -16.79 -13.16
CA GLY A 16 14.58 -16.58 -12.97
C GLY A 16 15.06 -15.15 -13.30
N ARG A 17 14.16 -14.16 -13.36
CA ARG A 17 14.48 -12.75 -13.65
C ARG A 17 14.27 -11.84 -12.44
N PRO A 18 14.90 -10.67 -12.36
CA PRO A 18 14.59 -9.68 -11.32
C PRO A 18 13.09 -9.33 -11.35
N GLY A 19 12.48 -9.20 -10.19
CA GLY A 19 11.04 -8.97 -10.05
C GLY A 19 10.69 -7.91 -9.02
N ILE A 20 9.42 -7.52 -9.01
CA ILE A 20 8.84 -6.62 -8.00
C ILE A 20 7.60 -7.30 -7.45
N ALA A 21 7.52 -7.45 -6.13
CA ALA A 21 6.31 -7.85 -5.43
C ALA A 21 5.40 -6.63 -5.24
N VAL A 22 4.13 -6.78 -5.57
CA VAL A 22 3.12 -5.71 -5.50
C VAL A 22 1.90 -6.24 -4.78
N LEU A 23 1.45 -5.51 -3.76
CA LEU A 23 0.21 -5.81 -3.06
C LEU A 23 -0.90 -4.86 -3.51
N LEU A 24 -2.11 -5.42 -3.64
CA LEU A 24 -3.31 -4.70 -4.01
C LEU A 24 -4.42 -5.00 -2.99
N PHE A 25 -4.96 -3.94 -2.42
CA PHE A 25 -6.01 -3.97 -1.40
C PHE A 25 -7.28 -3.33 -1.95
N ALA A 26 -8.44 -3.85 -1.56
CA ALA A 26 -9.72 -3.22 -1.82
C ALA A 26 -10.72 -3.58 -0.71
N THR A 27 -11.78 -2.78 -0.59
CA THR A 27 -12.83 -2.98 0.41
C THR A 27 -13.66 -4.24 0.20
N ASP A 28 -13.67 -4.77 -1.02
CA ASP A 28 -14.40 -5.98 -1.37
C ASP A 28 -13.74 -6.70 -2.55
N ARG A 29 -14.03 -8.00 -2.66
CA ARG A 29 -13.46 -8.89 -3.68
C ARG A 29 -13.76 -8.44 -5.11
N LYS A 30 -14.97 -7.94 -5.38
CA LYS A 30 -15.37 -7.53 -6.75
C LYS A 30 -14.54 -6.33 -7.20
N THR A 31 -14.36 -5.35 -6.32
CA THR A 31 -13.49 -4.19 -6.56
C THR A 31 -12.03 -4.62 -6.71
N LEU A 32 -11.55 -5.55 -5.89
CA LEU A 32 -10.19 -6.10 -6.01
C LEU A 32 -9.96 -6.74 -7.39
N GLU A 33 -10.83 -7.65 -7.81
CA GLU A 33 -10.76 -8.32 -9.12
C GLU A 33 -10.76 -7.31 -10.28
N ALA A 34 -11.66 -6.33 -10.23
CA ALA A 34 -11.75 -5.30 -11.26
C ALA A 34 -10.49 -4.43 -11.34
N GLN A 35 -9.95 -4.02 -10.18
CA GLN A 35 -8.73 -3.21 -10.11
C GLN A 35 -7.49 -3.99 -10.54
N LEU A 36 -7.38 -5.25 -10.13
CA LEU A 36 -6.27 -6.13 -10.53
C LEU A 36 -6.25 -6.26 -12.06
N GLN A 37 -7.39 -6.64 -12.66
CA GLN A 37 -7.49 -6.80 -14.11
C GLN A 37 -7.17 -5.50 -14.86
N ALA A 38 -7.71 -4.37 -14.42
CA ALA A 38 -7.46 -3.07 -15.07
C ALA A 38 -5.99 -2.67 -15.00
N ARG A 39 -5.34 -2.82 -13.84
CA ARG A 39 -3.95 -2.43 -13.62
C ARG A 39 -2.98 -3.35 -14.36
N ILE A 40 -3.14 -4.67 -14.27
CA ILE A 40 -2.27 -5.58 -15.01
C ILE A 40 -2.47 -5.40 -16.51
N GLY A 41 -3.71 -5.30 -16.99
CA GLY A 41 -3.99 -5.16 -18.42
C GLY A 41 -3.51 -3.85 -19.06
N GLN A 42 -3.43 -2.75 -18.31
CA GLN A 42 -3.06 -1.43 -18.85
C GLN A 42 -1.67 -0.94 -18.43
N CYS A 43 -1.07 -1.55 -17.40
CA CYS A 43 0.22 -1.11 -16.87
C CYS A 43 1.30 -2.20 -16.89
N VAL A 44 0.94 -3.48 -16.80
CA VAL A 44 1.92 -4.58 -16.82
C VAL A 44 1.99 -5.20 -18.22
N LEU A 45 0.87 -5.67 -18.77
CA LEU A 45 0.81 -6.24 -20.13
C LEU A 45 1.40 -5.31 -21.20
N THR A 46 1.26 -4.00 -21.02
CA THR A 46 1.77 -2.96 -21.93
C THR A 46 3.23 -2.56 -21.67
N CYS A 47 3.80 -2.97 -20.54
CA CYS A 47 5.18 -2.68 -20.17
C CYS A 47 6.12 -3.70 -20.81
N PRO A 48 7.16 -3.24 -21.54
CA PRO A 48 8.08 -4.13 -22.27
C PRO A 48 8.68 -5.21 -21.37
N THR A 49 8.84 -6.41 -21.93
CA THR A 49 9.50 -7.57 -21.30
C THR A 49 8.83 -8.17 -20.06
N THR A 50 7.71 -7.61 -19.59
CA THR A 50 7.13 -8.06 -18.31
C THR A 50 6.48 -9.46 -18.41
N ALA A 51 6.41 -10.11 -17.26
CA ALA A 51 5.56 -11.27 -17.00
C ALA A 51 4.86 -11.07 -15.65
N VAL A 52 3.74 -11.75 -15.41
CA VAL A 52 3.02 -11.65 -14.12
C VAL A 52 2.69 -13.02 -13.56
N PHE A 53 3.05 -13.21 -12.29
CA PHE A 53 2.91 -14.47 -11.55
C PHE A 53 2.06 -14.25 -10.30
N ALA A 54 1.45 -15.32 -9.79
CA ALA A 54 0.79 -15.27 -8.50
C ALA A 54 1.82 -15.01 -7.40
N GLY A 55 1.56 -13.98 -6.59
CA GLY A 55 2.41 -13.63 -5.44
C GLY A 55 1.85 -14.08 -4.09
N LEU A 56 0.64 -14.66 -4.08
CA LEU A 56 -0.08 -14.98 -2.87
C LEU A 56 -0.88 -16.28 -3.04
N GLU A 57 -0.87 -17.11 -2.01
CA GLU A 57 -1.85 -18.16 -1.77
C GLU A 57 -2.83 -17.70 -0.69
N GLY A 58 -4.08 -18.15 -0.71
CA GLY A 58 -5.05 -17.66 0.27
C GLY A 58 -6.40 -18.38 0.27
N GLU A 59 -7.38 -17.71 0.87
CA GLU A 59 -8.73 -18.26 1.11
C GLU A 59 -9.52 -18.54 -0.18
N GLY A 60 -9.07 -18.01 -1.31
CA GLY A 60 -9.61 -18.33 -2.61
C GLY A 60 -8.73 -17.80 -3.73
N GLN A 61 -9.21 -17.99 -4.96
CA GLN A 61 -8.52 -17.60 -6.18
C GLN A 61 -9.33 -16.55 -6.95
N ILE A 62 -8.62 -15.61 -7.55
CA ILE A 62 -9.14 -14.60 -8.48
C ILE A 62 -8.40 -14.66 -9.82
N ALA A 63 -9.04 -14.16 -10.87
CA ALA A 63 -8.43 -14.12 -12.20
C ALA A 63 -7.24 -13.15 -12.23
N LEU A 64 -6.08 -13.64 -12.67
CA LEU A 64 -4.91 -12.83 -12.96
C LEU A 64 -4.75 -12.68 -14.49
N GLY A 65 -4.21 -13.70 -15.15
CA GLY A 65 -4.10 -13.78 -16.60
C GLY A 65 -5.34 -14.35 -17.30
N LYS A 66 -6.24 -15.03 -16.56
CA LYS A 66 -7.41 -15.74 -17.12
C LYS A 66 -8.25 -14.90 -18.08
N ASN A 67 -8.56 -13.67 -17.71
CA ASN A 67 -9.36 -12.77 -18.54
C ASN A 67 -8.50 -11.99 -19.54
N LEU A 68 -7.25 -11.67 -19.18
CA LEU A 68 -6.32 -10.93 -20.03
C LEU A 68 -5.94 -11.71 -21.29
N ARG A 69 -5.95 -13.05 -21.23
CA ARG A 69 -5.66 -13.93 -22.38
C ARG A 69 -6.46 -13.60 -23.64
N TYR A 70 -7.67 -13.07 -23.50
CA TYR A 70 -8.53 -12.73 -24.64
C TYR A 70 -7.96 -11.59 -25.49
N PHE A 71 -7.01 -10.81 -24.96
CA PHE A 71 -6.25 -9.84 -25.76
C PHE A 71 -5.46 -10.50 -26.89
N GLY A 72 -5.08 -11.77 -26.74
CA GLY A 72 -4.41 -12.54 -27.78
C GLY A 72 -5.31 -12.93 -28.96
N ASP A 73 -6.60 -12.57 -28.96
CA ASP A 73 -7.55 -12.74 -30.09
C ASP A 73 -7.57 -14.15 -30.70
N GLY A 74 -7.46 -15.17 -29.85
CA GLY A 74 -7.46 -16.58 -30.27
C GLY A 74 -6.08 -17.16 -30.57
N TYR A 75 -5.02 -16.34 -30.56
CA TYR A 75 -3.63 -16.76 -30.77
C TYR A 75 -2.89 -17.09 -29.47
N GLN A 76 -3.49 -16.81 -28.32
CA GLN A 76 -2.93 -17.19 -27.02
C GLN A 76 -2.83 -18.72 -26.86
N THR A 77 -1.76 -19.18 -26.22
CA THR A 77 -1.59 -20.60 -25.86
C THR A 77 -1.59 -20.77 -24.35
N SER A 78 -2.09 -21.92 -23.88
CA SER A 78 -1.96 -22.30 -22.47
C SER A 78 -0.82 -23.30 -22.29
N LYS A 79 -0.16 -23.22 -21.14
CA LYS A 79 0.75 -24.24 -20.67
C LYS A 79 0.43 -24.57 -19.23
N GLN A 80 0.42 -25.85 -18.90
CA GLN A 80 0.40 -26.31 -17.52
C GLN A 80 1.81 -26.77 -17.18
N VAL A 81 2.37 -26.21 -16.11
CA VAL A 81 3.66 -26.57 -15.53
C VAL A 81 3.37 -26.86 -14.08
N ASP A 82 3.62 -28.10 -13.66
CA ASP A 82 3.15 -28.64 -12.39
C ASP A 82 1.64 -28.39 -12.22
N ASP A 83 1.22 -27.84 -11.08
CA ASP A 83 -0.18 -27.53 -10.78
C ASP A 83 -0.59 -26.11 -11.21
N HIS A 84 0.31 -25.37 -11.86
CA HIS A 84 0.09 -23.99 -12.28
C HIS A 84 -0.22 -23.87 -13.77
N ARG A 85 -1.24 -23.08 -14.11
CA ARG A 85 -1.60 -22.77 -15.50
C ARG A 85 -1.11 -21.39 -15.87
N TYR A 86 -0.43 -21.31 -17.01
CA TYR A 86 0.06 -20.08 -17.60
C TYR A 86 -0.55 -19.85 -18.98
N TRP A 87 -0.69 -18.58 -19.34
CA TRP A 87 -1.09 -18.10 -20.65
C TRP A 87 0.10 -17.37 -21.29
N ARG A 88 0.34 -17.68 -22.57
CA ARG A 88 1.30 -16.98 -23.41
C ARG A 88 0.50 -16.19 -24.44
N ILE A 89 0.51 -14.87 -24.30
CA ILE A 89 -0.28 -13.95 -25.12
C ILE A 89 0.67 -13.29 -26.12
N PRO A 90 0.52 -13.52 -27.43
CA PRO A 90 1.35 -12.85 -28.44
C PRO A 90 1.18 -11.34 -28.39
N VAL A 91 2.29 -10.61 -28.33
CA VAL A 91 2.35 -9.14 -28.30
C VAL A 91 3.52 -8.66 -29.17
N MET A 92 3.65 -7.35 -29.38
CA MET A 92 4.63 -6.82 -30.36
C MET A 92 6.09 -7.12 -30.01
N ASP A 93 6.46 -7.18 -28.73
CA ASP A 93 7.82 -7.51 -28.28
C ASP A 93 8.06 -9.01 -28.07
N GLY A 94 7.06 -9.85 -28.37
CA GLY A 94 7.14 -11.31 -28.22
C GLY A 94 5.89 -11.88 -27.56
N GLU A 95 6.01 -12.25 -26.29
CA GLU A 95 4.94 -12.88 -25.53
C GLU A 95 4.81 -12.28 -24.14
N PHE A 96 3.59 -11.93 -23.76
CA PHE A 96 3.25 -11.63 -22.37
C PHE A 96 2.85 -12.94 -21.68
N LEU A 97 3.72 -13.39 -20.77
CA LEU A 97 3.49 -14.58 -19.93
C LEU A 97 2.73 -14.17 -18.67
N CYS A 98 1.55 -14.78 -18.45
CA CYS A 98 0.77 -14.53 -17.23
C CYS A 98 0.21 -15.82 -16.63
N GLU A 99 0.29 -15.96 -15.31
CA GLU A 99 -0.36 -17.04 -14.57
C GLU A 99 -1.89 -16.87 -14.57
N GLU A 100 -2.64 -17.98 -14.59
CA GLU A 100 -4.09 -17.95 -14.78
C GLU A 100 -4.80 -17.22 -13.63
N THR A 101 -4.44 -17.55 -12.39
CA THR A 101 -5.05 -17.03 -11.17
C THR A 101 -4.01 -16.59 -10.18
N THR A 102 -4.43 -15.82 -9.18
CA THR A 102 -3.65 -15.54 -7.97
C THR A 102 -4.56 -15.73 -6.76
N GLY A 103 -3.96 -16.06 -5.62
CA GLY A 103 -4.66 -16.08 -4.35
C GLY A 103 -5.08 -14.69 -3.93
N TYR A 104 -6.08 -14.64 -3.06
CA TYR A 104 -6.43 -13.48 -2.27
C TYR A 104 -6.73 -13.94 -0.83
N GLN A 105 -6.64 -13.01 0.11
CA GLN A 105 -7.03 -13.24 1.50
C GLN A 105 -7.66 -11.99 2.11
N THR A 106 -8.37 -12.18 3.22
CA THR A 106 -8.75 -11.06 4.09
C THR A 106 -7.48 -10.44 4.69
N ALA A 107 -7.35 -9.12 4.57
CA ALA A 107 -6.19 -8.36 5.01
C ALA A 107 -6.64 -7.06 5.72
N ILE A 108 -5.69 -6.29 6.24
CA ILE A 108 -5.98 -5.12 7.07
C ILE A 108 -5.39 -3.87 6.42
N GLY A 109 -6.26 -2.92 6.11
CA GLY A 109 -5.86 -1.60 5.64
C GLY A 109 -6.05 -0.53 6.71
N GLY A 110 -5.23 0.52 6.66
CA GLY A 110 -5.41 1.72 7.48
C GLY A 110 -4.75 1.70 8.86
N GLY A 111 -3.84 0.76 9.12
CA GLY A 111 -2.91 0.88 10.25
C GLY A 111 -2.12 2.19 10.08
N ASN A 112 -1.90 2.97 11.14
CA ASN A 112 -1.30 4.30 10.95
C ASN A 112 -0.52 4.82 12.15
N LEU A 113 0.40 5.74 11.85
CA LEU A 113 1.14 6.55 12.80
C LEU A 113 0.95 8.03 12.47
N LEU A 114 0.66 8.85 13.48
CA LEU A 114 0.69 10.30 13.41
C LEU A 114 1.96 10.80 14.10
N VAL A 115 2.78 11.57 13.39
CA VAL A 115 4.05 12.13 13.86
C VAL A 115 3.94 13.65 13.95
N PHE A 116 4.36 14.22 15.07
CA PHE A 116 4.20 15.63 15.41
C PHE A 116 5.59 16.23 15.61
N ALA A 117 5.91 17.33 14.93
CA ALA A 117 7.20 17.98 15.06
C ALA A 117 7.11 19.51 15.08
N ARG A 118 8.20 20.16 15.50
CA ARG A 118 8.32 21.62 15.58
C ARG A 118 8.49 22.32 14.23
N SER A 119 8.65 21.56 13.15
CA SER A 119 8.74 22.10 11.80
C SER A 119 8.41 21.03 10.76
N LEU A 120 8.12 21.48 9.53
CA LEU A 120 7.84 20.58 8.41
C LEU A 120 9.05 19.70 8.07
N SER A 121 10.27 20.24 8.06
CA SER A 121 11.47 19.46 7.75
C SER A 121 11.72 18.36 8.79
N GLN A 122 11.43 18.63 10.06
CA GLN A 122 11.61 17.65 11.13
C GLN A 122 10.59 16.51 11.09
N VAL A 123 9.32 16.82 10.75
CA VAL A 123 8.32 15.74 10.60
C VAL A 123 8.62 14.91 9.35
N LEU A 124 9.09 15.53 8.26
CA LEU A 124 9.51 14.83 7.05
C LEU A 124 10.67 13.87 7.35
N LEU A 125 11.74 14.36 8.00
CA LEU A 125 12.88 13.54 8.41
C LEU A 125 12.44 12.32 9.25
N ALA A 126 11.53 12.54 10.20
CA ALA A 126 11.00 11.47 11.04
C ALA A 126 10.18 10.44 10.25
N CYS A 127 9.32 10.92 9.34
CA CYS A 127 8.52 10.05 8.50
C CYS A 127 9.39 9.25 7.51
N GLU A 128 10.37 9.88 6.86
CA GLU A 128 11.31 9.22 5.95
C GLU A 128 12.07 8.09 6.66
N ALA A 129 12.59 8.34 7.87
CA ALA A 129 13.25 7.29 8.66
C ALA A 129 12.32 6.11 8.99
N ALA A 130 11.05 6.39 9.33
CA ALA A 130 10.05 5.33 9.55
C ALA A 130 9.71 4.58 8.26
N ILE A 131 9.53 5.29 7.16
CA ILE A 131 9.19 4.73 5.85
C ILE A 131 10.32 3.80 5.37
N ASP A 132 11.57 4.24 5.43
CA ASP A 132 12.74 3.42 5.10
C ASP A 132 12.80 2.15 5.96
N ALA A 133 12.51 2.27 7.26
CA ALA A 133 12.49 1.13 8.18
C ALA A 133 11.36 0.13 7.88
N MET A 134 10.17 0.63 7.53
CA MET A 134 9.00 -0.17 7.21
C MET A 134 9.11 -0.84 5.83
N SER A 135 9.65 -0.14 4.82
CA SER A 135 9.79 -0.64 3.45
C SER A 135 10.75 -1.84 3.30
N MET A 136 11.48 -2.19 4.37
CA MET A 136 12.27 -3.42 4.41
C MET A 136 11.46 -4.66 4.82
N LEU A 137 10.22 -4.48 5.27
CA LEU A 137 9.36 -5.57 5.73
C LEU A 137 8.56 -6.17 4.57
N PRO A 138 8.44 -7.50 4.48
CA PRO A 138 7.51 -8.12 3.56
C PRO A 138 6.06 -7.90 4.01
N ASP A 139 5.13 -8.28 3.15
CA ASP A 139 3.70 -8.44 3.48
C ASP A 139 2.95 -7.14 3.87
N ILE A 140 3.58 -5.98 3.69
CA ILE A 140 2.99 -4.65 3.93
C ILE A 140 3.25 -3.71 2.75
N ILE A 141 2.43 -2.67 2.65
CA ILE A 141 2.67 -1.51 1.79
C ILE A 141 2.40 -0.20 2.53
N LEU A 142 3.03 0.86 2.03
CA LEU A 142 2.75 2.25 2.41
C LEU A 142 2.11 2.96 1.22
N PRO A 143 0.77 2.94 1.09
CA PRO A 143 0.11 3.18 -0.20
C PRO A 143 0.05 4.63 -0.66
N PHE A 144 0.45 5.57 0.20
CA PHE A 144 0.44 6.99 -0.11
C PHE A 144 1.74 7.42 -0.81
N PRO A 145 1.76 8.59 -1.49
CA PRO A 145 2.93 9.05 -2.22
C PRO A 145 4.18 9.11 -1.33
N GLY A 146 5.18 8.28 -1.67
CA GLY A 146 6.41 8.16 -0.88
C GLY A 146 6.19 7.63 0.54
N GLY A 147 5.05 7.00 0.84
CA GLY A 147 4.67 6.46 2.15
C GLY A 147 4.08 7.47 3.14
N GLY A 148 4.14 8.78 2.84
CA GLY A 148 3.70 9.84 3.75
C GLY A 148 2.37 10.49 3.38
N VAL A 149 1.60 10.88 4.40
CA VAL A 149 0.29 11.53 4.28
C VAL A 149 0.32 12.89 4.95
N ARG A 150 0.26 13.94 4.13
CA ARG A 150 0.21 15.34 4.62
C ARG A 150 -1.19 15.84 4.94
N SER A 151 -2.22 15.23 4.34
CA SER A 151 -3.56 15.83 4.27
C SER A 151 -4.38 15.58 5.53
N GLY A 152 -4.23 14.41 6.16
CA GLY A 152 -5.01 13.93 7.30
C GLY A 152 -6.52 13.98 7.06
N SER A 153 -7.20 12.84 7.01
CA SER A 153 -8.65 12.81 6.82
C SER A 153 -9.41 12.49 8.11
N LYS A 154 -10.60 13.06 8.26
CA LYS A 154 -11.64 12.59 9.16
C LYS A 154 -12.85 12.14 8.37
N VAL A 155 -13.62 11.22 8.96
CA VAL A 155 -14.88 10.74 8.38
C VAL A 155 -15.92 11.85 8.40
N GLY A 156 -16.65 11.97 7.30
CA GLY A 156 -17.68 12.97 7.10
C GLY A 156 -17.13 14.35 6.76
N SER A 157 -18.07 15.25 6.46
CA SER A 157 -17.78 16.62 6.06
C SER A 157 -18.96 17.52 6.39
N LYS A 158 -18.67 18.82 6.57
CA LYS A 158 -19.73 19.86 6.60
C LYS A 158 -20.47 19.93 5.27
N TYR A 159 -19.82 19.52 4.17
CA TYR A 159 -20.40 19.40 2.83
C TYR A 159 -20.93 17.99 2.62
N LYS A 160 -22.25 17.82 2.59
CA LYS A 160 -22.95 16.52 2.60
C LYS A 160 -22.55 15.55 1.48
N THR A 161 -22.00 16.04 0.37
CA THR A 161 -21.57 15.23 -0.77
C THR A 161 -20.20 14.56 -0.56
N LEU A 162 -19.46 14.94 0.49
CA LEU A 162 -18.13 14.43 0.75
C LEU A 162 -18.15 13.41 1.89
N SER A 163 -17.62 12.21 1.63
CA SER A 163 -17.47 11.13 2.61
C SER A 163 -16.34 11.37 3.62
N ALA A 164 -15.36 12.21 3.27
CA ALA A 164 -14.24 12.59 4.12
C ALA A 164 -13.91 14.08 3.98
N SER A 165 -13.23 14.63 4.97
CA SER A 165 -12.73 16.01 4.95
C SER A 165 -11.44 16.14 5.77
N THR A 166 -10.79 17.31 5.72
CA THR A 166 -9.56 17.56 6.49
C THR A 166 -9.75 17.28 7.99
N ASN A 167 -8.75 16.67 8.61
CA ASN A 167 -8.73 16.41 10.05
C ASN A 167 -8.30 17.67 10.82
N HIS A 168 -9.16 18.69 10.79
CA HIS A 168 -8.93 20.02 11.37
C HIS A 168 -8.40 20.07 12.82
N PRO A 169 -8.71 19.13 13.75
CA PRO A 169 -8.06 19.12 15.06
C PRO A 169 -6.53 19.03 14.99
N TYR A 170 -5.99 18.44 13.93
CA TYR A 170 -4.56 18.25 13.71
C TYR A 170 -3.96 19.24 12.69
N CYS A 171 -4.68 20.29 12.31
CA CYS A 171 -4.15 21.30 11.37
C CYS A 171 -3.40 22.42 12.13
N PRO A 172 -2.08 22.62 11.91
CA PRO A 172 -1.31 23.68 12.58
C PRO A 172 -1.84 25.10 12.32
N THR A 173 -2.40 25.33 11.13
CA THR A 173 -3.00 26.62 10.74
C THR A 173 -4.31 26.94 11.47
N LEU A 174 -4.89 25.95 12.17
CA LEU A 174 -6.17 26.06 12.87
C LEU A 174 -6.02 25.95 14.40
N LYS A 175 -4.81 26.14 14.95
CA LYS A 175 -4.54 26.11 16.41
C LYS A 175 -5.43 27.04 17.26
N GLY A 176 -6.00 28.08 16.66
CA GLY A 176 -6.92 28.99 17.34
C GLY A 176 -8.35 28.45 17.53
N LEU A 177 -8.71 27.32 16.90
CA LEU A 177 -10.02 26.71 17.05
C LEU A 177 -10.12 25.91 18.37
N PRO A 178 -11.30 25.89 19.02
CA PRO A 178 -11.46 25.28 20.34
C PRO A 178 -11.30 23.75 20.35
N ASP A 179 -11.47 23.09 19.20
CA ASP A 179 -11.34 21.65 19.01
C ASP A 179 -9.98 21.23 18.41
N ASN A 180 -9.04 22.16 18.30
CA ASN A 180 -7.66 21.83 17.94
C ASN A 180 -6.95 21.10 19.09
N VAL A 181 -6.17 20.07 18.77
CA VAL A 181 -5.51 19.19 19.76
C VAL A 181 -3.98 19.29 19.72
N LEU A 182 -3.42 20.25 18.97
CA LEU A 182 -1.98 20.40 18.83
C LEU A 182 -1.38 21.22 19.96
N ASP A 183 -0.24 20.75 20.47
CA ASP A 183 0.58 21.55 21.38
C ASP A 183 1.12 22.81 20.68
N LYS A 184 1.37 23.87 21.47
CA LYS A 184 1.78 25.18 20.94
C LYS A 184 3.01 25.12 20.04
N ASN A 185 3.96 24.24 20.35
CA ASN A 185 5.24 24.09 19.65
C ASN A 185 5.18 23.14 18.44
N VAL A 186 4.07 22.47 18.16
CA VAL A 186 3.94 21.56 17.01
C VAL A 186 3.54 22.33 15.75
N GLU A 187 4.44 22.51 14.80
CA GLU A 187 4.17 23.27 13.57
C GLU A 187 3.86 22.38 12.36
N ALA A 188 4.06 21.07 12.48
CA ALA A 188 3.71 20.12 11.43
C ALA A 188 3.29 18.77 12.00
N VAL A 189 2.34 18.14 11.32
CA VAL A 189 1.89 16.76 11.58
C VAL A 189 1.87 16.02 10.26
N MET A 190 2.38 14.81 10.25
CA MET A 190 2.26 13.88 9.13
C MET A 190 1.79 12.53 9.60
N GLU A 191 1.10 11.84 8.72
CA GLU A 191 0.59 10.50 8.93
C GLU A 191 1.36 9.52 8.04
N ILE A 192 1.61 8.32 8.54
CA ILE A 192 2.05 7.17 7.75
C ILE A 192 0.91 6.16 7.84
N VAL A 193 0.41 5.72 6.69
CA VAL A 193 -0.62 4.68 6.60
C VAL A 193 0.02 3.40 6.06
N ILE A 194 -0.39 2.28 6.63
CA ILE A 194 0.16 0.95 6.42
C ILE A 194 -1.02 0.02 6.16
N ASP A 195 -0.92 -0.72 5.05
CA ASP A 195 -1.81 -1.85 4.78
C ASP A 195 -0.95 -3.12 4.84
N GLY A 196 -1.47 -4.18 5.46
CA GLY A 196 -0.72 -5.40 5.71
C GLY A 196 -1.58 -6.65 5.55
N LEU A 197 -0.93 -7.76 5.21
CA LEU A 197 -1.59 -9.05 5.02
C LEU A 197 -2.12 -9.65 6.33
N SER A 198 -1.49 -9.35 7.48
CA SER A 198 -1.93 -9.78 8.81
C SER A 198 -1.84 -8.67 9.89
N VAL A 199 -2.40 -8.95 11.08
CA VAL A 199 -2.27 -8.08 12.26
C VAL A 199 -0.81 -8.02 12.71
N GLU A 200 -0.13 -9.15 12.64
CA GLU A 200 1.26 -9.33 13.03
C GLU A 200 2.18 -8.45 12.17
N ASP A 201 1.94 -8.43 10.85
CA ASP A 201 2.72 -7.61 9.91
C ASP A 201 2.52 -6.11 10.17
N LEU A 202 1.27 -5.68 10.40
CA LEU A 202 0.97 -4.30 10.76
C LEU A 202 1.61 -3.90 12.09
N ASN A 203 1.53 -4.75 13.11
CA ASN A 203 2.14 -4.48 14.41
C ASN A 203 3.66 -4.37 14.29
N LEU A 204 4.29 -5.24 13.50
CA LEU A 204 5.71 -5.18 13.22
C LEU A 204 6.09 -3.89 12.48
N ALA A 205 5.35 -3.52 11.44
CA ALA A 205 5.58 -2.29 10.69
C ALA A 205 5.45 -1.04 11.58
N MET A 206 4.36 -0.93 12.34
CA MET A 206 4.16 0.17 13.29
C MET A 206 5.30 0.23 14.32
N ARG A 207 5.68 -0.92 14.89
CA ARG A 207 6.80 -1.00 15.83
C ARG A 207 8.10 -0.48 15.21
N ARG A 208 8.47 -0.97 14.03
CA ARG A 208 9.72 -0.59 13.35
C ARG A 208 9.74 0.88 12.97
N GLY A 209 8.61 1.44 12.55
CA GLY A 209 8.49 2.87 12.31
C GLY A 209 8.65 3.72 13.57
N ILE A 210 8.00 3.32 14.67
CA ILE A 210 8.12 4.00 15.96
C ILE A 210 9.57 3.96 16.46
N GLU A 211 10.21 2.79 16.39
CA GLU A 211 11.62 2.61 16.77
C GLU A 211 12.52 3.54 15.94
N ALA A 212 12.38 3.56 14.61
CA ALA A 212 13.16 4.43 13.72
C ALA A 212 12.98 5.92 14.01
N ILE A 213 11.75 6.37 14.30
CA ILE A 213 11.49 7.76 14.71
C ILE A 213 12.14 8.06 16.06
N CYS A 214 12.04 7.13 17.02
CA CYS A 214 12.64 7.31 18.35
C CYS A 214 14.16 7.39 18.29
N ASP A 215 14.80 6.61 17.41
CA ASP A 215 16.26 6.56 17.24
C ASP A 215 16.86 7.88 16.74
N LEU A 216 16.09 8.70 16.03
CA LEU A 216 16.50 10.08 15.68
C LEU A 216 16.69 10.97 16.91
N GLY A 217 15.99 10.67 18.00
CA GLY A 217 16.07 11.36 19.27
C GLY A 217 15.33 12.70 19.31
N LYS A 218 15.00 13.14 20.53
CA LYS A 218 14.22 14.37 20.79
C LYS A 218 14.90 15.65 20.26
N ALA A 219 16.21 15.63 20.06
CA ALA A 219 16.95 16.75 19.48
C ALA A 219 16.50 17.10 18.06
N GLN A 220 15.91 16.14 17.33
CA GLN A 220 15.35 16.36 15.99
C GLN A 220 13.96 17.01 16.00
N GLY A 221 13.48 17.48 17.16
CA GLY A 221 12.25 18.26 17.25
C GLY A 221 10.96 17.47 17.06
N ILE A 222 11.03 16.14 17.16
CA ILE A 222 9.88 15.24 17.26
C ILE A 222 9.29 15.39 18.66
N GLU A 223 8.00 15.72 18.73
CA GLU A 223 7.29 15.98 19.98
C GLU A 223 6.46 14.80 20.43
N LYS A 224 5.81 14.12 19.48
CA LYS A 224 4.83 13.08 19.79
C LYS A 224 4.67 12.12 18.62
N ILE A 225 4.38 10.87 18.96
CA ILE A 225 3.86 9.84 18.06
C ILE A 225 2.53 9.35 18.64
N THR A 226 1.51 9.17 17.81
CA THR A 226 0.24 8.54 18.22
C THR A 226 -0.39 7.79 17.06
N GLY A 227 -1.52 7.12 17.29
CA GLY A 227 -2.32 6.48 16.24
C GLY A 227 -3.62 7.23 16.03
N GLY A 228 -3.94 7.54 14.77
CA GLY A 228 -5.26 7.99 14.34
C GLY A 228 -6.28 6.88 14.56
N ASN A 229 -7.38 7.21 15.23
CA ASN A 229 -8.49 6.29 15.43
C ASN A 229 -9.83 7.02 15.25
N TYR A 230 -10.86 6.25 14.92
CA TYR A 230 -12.22 6.74 14.72
C TYR A 230 -13.12 6.41 15.93
N GLY A 231 -12.54 6.44 17.13
CA GLY A 231 -13.24 6.14 18.39
C GLY A 231 -13.73 4.69 18.50
N GLY A 232 -13.10 3.75 17.81
CA GLY A 232 -13.47 2.33 17.81
C GLY A 232 -14.77 2.00 17.08
N LYS A 233 -15.31 2.94 16.28
CA LYS A 233 -16.63 2.77 15.63
C LYS A 233 -16.59 2.31 14.17
N LEU A 234 -15.40 2.31 13.54
CA LEU A 234 -15.24 2.04 12.10
C LEU A 234 -14.27 0.90 11.81
N GLY A 235 -13.13 0.83 12.51
CA GLY A 235 -12.21 -0.31 12.44
C GLY A 235 -12.74 -1.50 13.26
N ARG A 236 -12.39 -2.72 12.83
CA ARG A 236 -12.66 -3.96 13.56
C ARG A 236 -11.39 -4.42 14.28
#